data_AF-Q9CRZ3-F1
#
_entry.id   AF-Q9CRZ3-F1
#
_cell.length_a   1.000
_cell.length_b   1.000
_cell.length_c   1.000
_cell.angle_alpha   90.00
_cell.angle_beta   90.00
_cell.angle_gamma   90.00
#
_symmetry.space_group_name_H-M   'P 1'
#
loop_
_entity.id
_entity.type
_entity.pdbx_description
1 polymer ?
#
loop_
_entity_poly.entity_id
_entity_poly.type
_entity_poly.pdbx_seq_one_letter_code
_entity_poly.pdbx_strand_id
1 'polypeptide(L)'
;MASGLPRFLQALPAEHGPEPLRTRVLEPDLQQWGLTGIRLRSYQLEGVNWLVQCFHCQNGCILGDEMGLGKTCQTIALLIYLVGRLNDEGPFLVLCPLSVLSNWKEEMERFAPGLSCVTYTGDKEERARLQQDLRQESGFHVLLTTYEICLKDASFLKSFSWSVLAVDEAHRL
;
A
#
# COMPACT_ATOMS: atom_id res chain seq x y z
N MET A 1 37.42 30.07 13.20
CA MET A 1 36.41 29.10 13.69
C MET A 1 35.10 29.41 12.98
N ALA A 2 34.75 28.62 11.96
CA ALA A 2 33.42 28.61 11.36
C ALA A 2 32.96 27.15 11.37
N SER A 3 31.90 26.89 12.13
CA SER A 3 31.30 25.59 12.40
C SER A 3 30.72 24.99 11.11
N GLY A 4 31.18 23.80 10.74
CA GLY A 4 30.62 23.02 9.64
C GLY A 4 29.20 22.55 9.96
N LEU A 5 28.30 22.67 8.98
CA LEU A 5 26.95 22.13 9.06
C LEU A 5 26.95 20.63 9.37
N PRO A 6 26.04 20.13 10.24
CA PRO A 6 25.88 18.72 10.50
C PRO A 6 25.66 17.90 9.22
N ARG A 7 26.25 16.70 9.17
CA ARG A 7 26.22 15.80 8.00
C ARG A 7 24.81 15.46 7.49
N PHE A 8 23.78 15.57 8.33
CA PHE A 8 22.37 15.34 7.95
C PHE A 8 21.70 16.54 7.25
N LEU A 9 22.32 17.72 7.28
CA LEU A 9 21.88 18.93 6.55
C LEU A 9 22.66 19.15 5.25
N GLN A 10 23.56 18.23 4.90
CA GLN A 10 24.19 18.24 3.59
C GLN A 10 23.21 17.61 2.60
N ALA A 11 22.63 18.43 1.72
CA ALA A 11 21.84 17.93 0.61
C ALA A 11 22.64 16.85 -0.12
N LEU A 12 22.05 15.67 -0.28
CA LEU A 12 22.64 14.61 -1.08
C LEU A 12 22.91 15.19 -2.47
N PRO A 13 24.13 15.06 -3.03
CA PRO A 13 24.36 15.44 -4.40
C PRO A 13 23.38 14.66 -5.27
N ALA A 14 22.60 15.39 -6.08
CA ALA A 14 21.66 14.84 -7.04
C ALA A 14 22.43 14.15 -8.18
N GLU A 15 23.08 13.05 -7.86
CA GLU A 15 23.81 12.20 -8.80
C GLU A 15 22.82 11.17 -9.33
N HIS A 16 22.47 11.31 -10.62
CA HIS A 16 21.64 10.40 -11.40
C HIS A 16 20.20 10.26 -10.88
N GLY A 17 19.38 11.28 -11.16
CA GLY A 17 17.93 11.07 -11.17
C GLY A 17 17.60 9.89 -12.08
N PRO A 18 16.72 8.95 -11.67
CA PRO A 18 16.28 7.89 -12.56
C PRO A 18 15.70 8.55 -13.81
N GLU A 19 15.99 7.99 -14.99
CA GLU A 19 15.27 8.37 -16.22
C GLU A 19 13.77 8.48 -15.87
N PRO A 20 13.06 9.55 -16.28
CA PRO A 20 11.65 9.66 -15.97
C PRO A 20 10.96 8.41 -16.53
N LEU A 21 10.46 7.57 -15.64
CA LEU A 21 9.68 6.42 -16.03
C LEU A 21 8.49 6.93 -16.82
N ARG A 22 8.52 6.69 -18.13
CA ARG A 22 7.56 7.20 -19.11
C ARG A 22 6.15 6.63 -18.93
N THR A 23 5.92 5.78 -17.94
CA THR A 23 4.61 5.14 -17.75
C THR A 23 3.74 6.02 -16.88
N ARG A 24 3.16 7.05 -17.50
CA ARG A 24 2.05 7.78 -16.91
C ARG A 24 0.84 6.86 -16.88
N VAL A 25 0.34 6.56 -15.69
CA VAL A 25 -0.90 5.80 -15.50
C VAL A 25 -2.08 6.65 -15.93
N LEU A 26 -2.89 6.12 -16.84
CA LEU A 26 -4.16 6.71 -17.25
C LEU A 26 -5.32 5.95 -16.61
N GLU A 27 -6.46 6.62 -16.49
CA GLU A 27 -7.69 6.02 -15.94
C GLU A 27 -8.12 4.73 -16.69
N PRO A 28 -8.09 4.67 -18.04
CA PRO A 28 -8.44 3.45 -18.76
C PRO A 28 -7.49 2.28 -18.46
N ASP A 29 -6.23 2.55 -18.17
CA ASP A 29 -5.26 1.50 -17.84
C ASP A 29 -5.60 0.85 -16.49
N LEU A 30 -5.93 1.67 -15.48
CA LEU A 30 -6.38 1.16 -14.18
C LEU A 30 -7.66 0.32 -14.31
N GLN A 31 -8.61 0.75 -15.14
CA GLN A 31 -9.82 -0.02 -15.41
C GLN A 31 -9.51 -1.36 -16.08
N GLN A 32 -8.58 -1.37 -17.06
CA GLN A 32 -8.11 -2.59 -17.71
C GLN A 32 -7.43 -3.55 -16.71
N TRP A 33 -6.70 -3.01 -15.74
CA TRP A 33 -6.02 -3.78 -14.69
C TRP A 33 -6.94 -4.20 -13.53
N GLY A 34 -8.20 -3.77 -13.52
CA GLY A 34 -9.21 -4.26 -12.58
C GLY A 34 -9.79 -3.22 -11.62
N LEU A 35 -9.54 -1.92 -11.82
CA LEU A 35 -10.21 -0.87 -11.07
C LEU A 35 -11.69 -0.79 -11.46
N THR A 36 -12.58 -1.03 -10.49
CA THR A 36 -14.04 -0.98 -10.69
C THR A 36 -14.72 -0.04 -9.70
N GLY A 37 -16.01 0.26 -9.92
CA GLY A 37 -16.85 0.93 -8.91
C GLY A 37 -16.51 2.39 -8.58
N ILE A 38 -15.46 2.97 -9.17
CA ILE A 38 -15.04 4.37 -8.99
C ILE A 38 -14.40 4.92 -10.27
N ARG A 39 -14.53 6.24 -10.43
CA ARG A 39 -13.79 7.06 -11.39
C ARG A 39 -12.91 8.02 -10.60
N LEU A 40 -11.59 7.91 -10.75
CA LEU A 40 -10.65 8.77 -10.04
C LEU A 40 -10.76 10.21 -10.55
N ARG A 41 -10.77 11.17 -9.62
CA ARG A 41 -10.64 12.59 -9.96
C ARG A 41 -9.23 12.88 -10.46
N SER A 42 -9.05 13.97 -11.21
CA SER A 42 -7.74 14.32 -11.80
C SER A 42 -6.62 14.36 -10.76
N TYR A 43 -6.85 14.99 -9.61
CA TYR A 43 -5.86 15.06 -8.53
C TYR A 43 -5.56 13.70 -7.90
N GLN A 44 -6.54 12.78 -7.87
CA GLN A 44 -6.32 11.42 -7.36
C GLN A 44 -5.46 10.62 -8.33
N LEU A 45 -5.70 10.76 -9.63
CA LEU A 45 -4.87 10.13 -10.67
C LEU A 45 -3.44 10.71 -10.66
N GLU A 46 -3.28 12.01 -10.40
CA GLU A 46 -1.97 12.62 -10.18
C GLU A 46 -1.28 12.04 -8.93
N GLY A 47 -2.02 11.87 -7.83
CA GLY A 47 -1.53 11.19 -6.63
C GLY A 47 -1.08 9.75 -6.89
N VAL A 48 -1.85 8.97 -7.66
CA VAL A 48 -1.46 7.61 -8.08
C VAL A 48 -0.17 7.64 -8.92
N ASN A 49 -0.06 8.54 -9.89
CA ASN A 49 1.15 8.67 -10.70
C ASN A 49 2.37 9.02 -9.83
N TRP A 50 2.19 9.89 -8.82
CA TRP A 50 3.23 10.21 -7.86
C TRP A 50 3.63 9.00 -7.01
N LEU A 51 2.67 8.24 -6.49
CA LEU A 51 2.92 7.00 -5.74
C LEU A 51 3.68 5.96 -6.58
N VAL A 52 3.30 5.79 -7.85
CA VAL A 52 3.99 4.91 -8.80
C VAL A 52 5.44 5.34 -8.99
N GLN A 53 5.70 6.65 -9.13
CA GLN A 53 7.06 7.16 -9.23
C GLN A 53 7.86 6.91 -7.94
N CYS A 54 7.27 7.12 -6.77
CA CYS A 54 7.91 6.81 -5.49
C CYS A 54 8.29 5.32 -5.38
N PHE A 55 7.37 4.43 -5.77
CA PHE A 55 7.61 2.99 -5.77
C PHE A 55 8.79 2.59 -6.66
N HIS A 56 8.82 3.07 -7.91
CA HIS A 56 9.92 2.75 -8.83
C HIS A 56 11.26 3.32 -8.39
N CYS A 57 11.27 4.48 -7.75
CA CYS A 57 12.48 5.06 -7.16
C CYS A 57 12.92 4.34 -5.88
N GLN A 58 12.20 3.31 -5.42
CA GLN A 58 12.41 2.64 -4.14
C GLN A 58 12.42 3.60 -2.94
N ASN A 59 11.67 4.69 -3.06
CA ASN A 59 11.52 5.69 -2.01
C ASN A 59 10.21 5.45 -1.26
N GLY A 60 10.28 5.40 0.07
CA GLY A 60 9.09 5.52 0.89
C GLY A 60 8.39 6.86 0.65
N CYS A 61 7.07 6.92 0.85
CA CYS A 61 6.27 8.10 0.61
C CYS A 61 5.26 8.34 1.74
N ILE A 62 4.91 9.61 1.95
CA ILE A 62 3.84 10.02 2.86
C ILE A 62 2.78 10.74 2.02
N LEU A 63 1.57 10.15 1.95
CA LEU A 63 0.43 10.79 1.30
C LEU A 63 -0.27 11.70 2.31
N GLY A 64 0.15 12.97 2.35
CA GLY A 64 -0.28 13.98 3.32
C GLY A 64 -1.54 14.76 2.94
N ASP A 65 -2.34 14.25 1.98
CA ASP A 65 -3.56 14.90 1.51
C ASP A 65 -4.59 15.07 2.64
N GLU A 66 -5.44 16.11 2.53
CA GLU A 66 -6.55 16.37 3.45
C GLU A 66 -7.48 15.14 3.60
N MET A 67 -8.12 15.01 4.76
CA MET A 67 -9.13 13.98 5.00
C MET A 67 -10.26 14.09 3.97
N GLY A 68 -10.73 12.96 3.44
CA GLY A 68 -11.78 12.93 2.43
C GLY A 68 -11.33 13.11 0.98
N LEU A 69 -10.04 13.35 0.71
CA LEU A 69 -9.51 13.40 -0.67
C LEU A 69 -9.32 12.03 -1.34
N GLY A 70 -9.70 10.94 -0.67
CA GLY A 70 -9.66 9.58 -1.22
C GLY A 70 -8.26 8.99 -1.25
N LYS A 71 -7.48 9.15 -0.18
CA LYS A 71 -6.17 8.50 -0.02
C LYS A 71 -6.27 6.98 -0.17
N THR A 72 -7.33 6.38 0.38
CA THR A 72 -7.57 4.94 0.27
C THR A 72 -7.71 4.49 -1.18
N CYS A 73 -8.54 5.16 -1.99
CA CYS A 73 -8.69 4.77 -3.39
C CYS A 73 -7.42 5.00 -4.22
N GLN A 74 -6.60 6.00 -3.88
CA GLN A 74 -5.28 6.17 -4.50
C GLN A 74 -4.34 5.01 -4.16
N THR A 75 -4.30 4.58 -2.89
CA THR A 75 -3.50 3.42 -2.46
C THR A 75 -3.98 2.12 -3.11
N ILE A 76 -5.29 1.90 -3.21
CA ILE A 76 -5.85 0.71 -3.88
C ILE A 76 -5.50 0.72 -5.38
N ALA A 77 -5.58 1.88 -6.04
CA ALA A 77 -5.18 2.02 -7.43
C ALA A 77 -3.68 1.74 -7.64
N LEU A 78 -2.82 2.09 -6.67
CA LEU A 78 -1.41 1.67 -6.69
C LEU A 78 -1.29 0.15 -6.66
N LEU A 79 -1.99 -0.55 -5.75
CA LEU A 79 -1.92 -2.02 -5.67
C LEU A 79 -2.39 -2.68 -6.99
N ILE A 80 -3.47 -2.17 -7.59
CA ILE A 80 -3.95 -2.61 -8.90
C ILE A 80 -2.87 -2.42 -9.98
N TYR A 81 -2.19 -1.27 -9.97
CA TYR A 81 -1.08 -1.02 -10.89
C TYR A 81 0.06 -2.03 -10.71
N LEU A 82 0.45 -2.34 -9.46
CA LEU A 82 1.53 -3.28 -9.19
C LEU A 82 1.23 -4.68 -9.75
N VAL A 83 0.02 -5.18 -9.49
CA VAL A 83 -0.42 -6.48 -10.01
C VAL A 83 -0.59 -6.44 -11.53
N GLY A 84 -1.45 -5.56 -12.04
CA GLY A 84 -1.85 -5.58 -13.45
C GLY A 84 -0.82 -5.06 -14.44
N ARG A 85 0.14 -4.23 -14.01
CA ARG A 85 1.18 -3.66 -14.89
C ARG A 85 2.58 -4.19 -14.62
N LEU A 86 2.94 -4.43 -13.36
CA LEU A 86 4.27 -4.90 -13.00
C LEU A 86 4.34 -6.41 -12.77
N ASN A 87 3.19 -7.12 -12.72
CA ASN A 87 3.10 -8.53 -12.35
C ASN A 87 3.69 -8.80 -10.95
N ASP A 88 3.61 -7.81 -10.06
CA ASP A 88 3.92 -7.99 -8.64
C ASP A 88 2.64 -8.47 -7.95
N GLU A 89 2.56 -9.78 -7.72
CA GLU A 89 1.41 -10.45 -7.10
C GLU A 89 1.38 -10.30 -5.56
N GLY A 90 2.29 -9.50 -5.00
CA GLY A 90 2.42 -9.28 -3.56
C GLY A 90 3.25 -10.36 -2.85
N PRO A 91 3.07 -10.53 -1.52
CA PRO A 91 1.97 -10.01 -0.71
C PRO A 91 2.14 -8.53 -0.30
N PHE A 92 1.02 -7.84 -0.12
CA PHE A 92 0.92 -6.44 0.33
C PHE A 92 0.29 -6.36 1.72
N LEU A 93 0.88 -5.60 2.63
CA LEU A 93 0.39 -5.40 3.99
C LEU A 93 -0.26 -4.03 4.13
N VAL A 94 -1.51 -4.00 4.57
CA VAL A 94 -2.22 -2.75 4.93
C VAL A 94 -2.47 -2.73 6.43
N LEU A 95 -1.92 -1.73 7.11
CA LEU A 95 -2.14 -1.45 8.53
C LEU A 95 -3.07 -0.26 8.68
N CYS A 96 -4.17 -0.44 9.40
CA CYS A 96 -5.13 0.63 9.64
C CYS A 96 -5.72 0.55 11.06
N PRO A 97 -6.31 1.64 11.58
CA PRO A 97 -7.11 1.57 12.80
C PRO A 97 -8.30 0.62 12.64
N LEU A 98 -8.68 -0.08 13.72
CA LEU A 98 -9.82 -1.00 13.71
C LEU A 98 -11.12 -0.33 13.22
N SER A 99 -11.30 0.96 13.52
CA SER A 99 -12.48 1.74 13.14
C SER A 99 -12.65 1.95 11.63
N VAL A 100 -11.59 1.85 10.85
CA VAL A 100 -11.62 2.04 9.38
C VAL A 100 -11.38 0.74 8.62
N LEU A 101 -11.14 -0.37 9.33
CA LEU A 101 -10.84 -1.65 8.72
C LEU A 101 -12.00 -2.16 7.84
N SER A 102 -13.25 -2.02 8.31
CA SER A 102 -14.42 -2.41 7.51
C SER A 102 -14.54 -1.58 6.24
N ASN A 103 -14.25 -0.27 6.31
CA ASN A 103 -14.25 0.61 5.15
C ASN A 103 -13.17 0.18 4.14
N TRP A 104 -11.94 -0.10 4.59
CA TRP A 104 -10.89 -0.62 3.72
C TRP A 104 -11.29 -1.91 3.03
N LYS A 105 -11.92 -2.84 3.76
CA LYS A 105 -12.42 -4.09 3.20
C LYS A 105 -13.48 -3.84 2.12
N GLU A 106 -14.49 -3.02 2.41
CA GLU A 106 -15.56 -2.68 1.46
C GLU A 106 -15.02 -1.97 0.21
N GLU A 107 -14.05 -1.06 0.38
CA GLU A 107 -13.40 -0.38 -0.74
C GLU A 107 -12.52 -1.32 -1.57
N MET A 108 -11.81 -2.26 -0.96
CA MET A 108 -11.08 -3.31 -1.68
C MET A 108 -12.02 -4.19 -2.51
N GLU A 109 -13.12 -4.66 -1.90
CA GLU A 109 -14.12 -5.49 -2.59
C GLU A 109 -14.80 -4.74 -3.74
N ARG A 110 -15.06 -3.43 -3.56
CA ARG A 110 -15.70 -2.60 -4.58
C ARG A 110 -14.75 -2.15 -5.69
N PHE A 111 -13.54 -1.74 -5.33
CA PHE A 111 -12.59 -1.10 -6.25
C PHE A 111 -11.62 -2.08 -6.89
N ALA A 112 -11.31 -3.20 -6.23
CA ALA A 112 -10.34 -4.19 -6.68
C ALA A 112 -10.85 -5.63 -6.48
N PRO A 113 -12.03 -6.01 -7.00
CA PRO A 113 -12.63 -7.33 -6.77
C PRO A 113 -11.78 -8.50 -7.30
N GLY A 114 -10.83 -8.24 -8.21
CA GLY A 114 -9.87 -9.24 -8.70
C GLY A 114 -8.72 -9.53 -7.73
N LEU A 115 -8.50 -8.68 -6.72
CA LEU A 115 -7.44 -8.87 -5.73
C LEU A 115 -7.98 -9.63 -4.51
N SER A 116 -7.50 -10.86 -4.32
CA SER A 116 -7.63 -11.60 -3.05
C SER A 116 -7.14 -10.75 -1.87
N CYS A 117 -8.07 -10.37 -0.99
CA CYS A 117 -7.84 -9.56 0.20
C CYS A 117 -8.27 -10.34 1.45
N VAL A 118 -7.35 -10.56 2.38
CA VAL A 118 -7.57 -11.27 3.63
C VAL A 118 -7.60 -10.28 4.78
N THR A 119 -8.70 -10.28 5.54
CA THR A 119 -8.80 -9.52 6.79
C THR A 119 -8.22 -10.37 7.93
N TYR A 120 -7.05 -10.01 8.43
CA TYR A 120 -6.38 -10.69 9.53
C TYR A 120 -6.72 -10.04 10.86
N THR A 121 -7.86 -10.42 11.41
CA THR A 121 -8.40 -9.93 12.69
C THR A 121 -8.99 -11.07 13.52
N GLY A 122 -9.64 -10.73 14.63
CA GLY A 122 -10.35 -11.69 15.46
C GLY A 122 -9.55 -12.11 16.69
N ASP A 123 -10.10 -13.07 17.42
CA ASP A 123 -9.47 -13.61 18.63
C ASP A 123 -8.29 -14.55 18.29
N LYS A 124 -7.65 -15.10 19.33
CA LYS A 124 -6.45 -15.93 19.17
C LYS A 124 -6.74 -17.21 18.38
N GLU A 125 -7.92 -17.80 18.55
CA GLU A 125 -8.28 -19.06 17.89
C GLU A 125 -8.61 -18.82 16.42
N GLU A 126 -9.37 -17.77 16.10
CA GLU A 126 -9.65 -17.33 14.74
C GLU A 126 -8.36 -17.05 13.96
N ARG A 127 -7.45 -16.29 14.58
CA ARG A 127 -6.16 -15.96 13.95
C ARG A 127 -5.26 -17.18 13.79
N ALA A 128 -5.31 -18.16 14.69
CA ALA A 128 -4.54 -19.40 14.53
C ALA A 128 -5.01 -20.22 13.31
N ARG A 129 -6.33 -20.23 13.03
CA ARG A 129 -6.88 -20.87 11.82
C ARG A 129 -6.44 -20.13 10.56
N LEU A 130 -6.59 -18.80 10.52
CA LEU A 130 -6.11 -17.98 9.41
C LEU A 130 -4.61 -18.18 9.14
N GLN A 131 -3.77 -18.27 10.18
CA GLN A 131 -2.34 -18.54 10.03
C GLN A 131 -2.07 -19.91 9.38
N GLN A 132 -2.90 -20.92 9.66
CA GLN A 132 -2.79 -22.24 9.05
C GLN A 132 -3.19 -22.17 7.58
N ASP A 133 -4.32 -21.54 7.28
CA ASP A 133 -4.85 -21.41 5.91
C ASP A 133 -3.86 -20.65 5.03
N LEU A 134 -3.35 -19.49 5.50
CA LEU A 134 -2.36 -18.68 4.79
C LEU A 134 -1.01 -19.37 4.56
N ARG A 135 -0.69 -20.44 5.30
CA ARG A 135 0.50 -21.27 5.06
C ARG A 135 0.26 -22.38 4.05
N GLN A 136 -1.00 -22.78 3.84
CA GLN A 136 -1.38 -23.90 2.99
C GLN A 136 -1.88 -23.45 1.61
N GLU A 137 -2.53 -22.30 1.53
CA GLU A 137 -3.10 -21.77 0.30
C GLU A 137 -2.04 -21.16 -0.63
N SER A 138 -2.33 -21.21 -1.93
CA SER A 138 -1.52 -20.62 -2.99
C SER A 138 -1.72 -19.10 -3.05
N GLY A 139 -1.19 -18.39 -2.05
CA GLY A 139 -1.00 -16.94 -2.05
C GLY A 139 -2.26 -16.09 -1.83
N PHE A 140 -2.02 -14.84 -1.46
CA PHE A 140 -3.01 -13.75 -1.36
C PHE A 140 -2.30 -12.47 -1.81
N HIS A 141 -3.05 -11.49 -2.33
CA HIS A 141 -2.44 -10.22 -2.74
C HIS A 141 -2.35 -9.26 -1.55
N VAL A 142 -3.43 -9.12 -0.77
CA VAL A 142 -3.50 -8.11 0.30
C VAL A 142 -3.85 -8.76 1.64
N LEU A 143 -3.09 -8.42 2.69
CA LEU A 143 -3.46 -8.69 4.08
C LEU A 143 -3.77 -7.37 4.78
N LEU A 144 -5.00 -7.24 5.26
CA LEU A 144 -5.49 -6.08 6.00
C LEU A 144 -5.54 -6.41 7.49
N THR A 145 -4.87 -5.62 8.33
CA THR A 145 -4.87 -5.83 9.77
C THR A 145 -4.71 -4.52 10.54
N THR A 146 -4.69 -4.61 11.86
CA THR A 146 -4.50 -3.47 12.76
C THR A 146 -3.09 -3.42 13.33
N TYR A 147 -2.69 -2.26 13.80
CA TYR A 147 -1.41 -2.06 14.51
C TYR A 147 -1.24 -3.03 15.69
N GLU A 148 -2.29 -3.21 16.49
CA GLU A 148 -2.24 -4.06 17.67
C GLU A 148 -1.99 -5.53 17.30
N ILE A 149 -2.70 -6.03 16.29
CA ILE A 149 -2.53 -7.42 15.82
C ILE A 149 -1.17 -7.59 15.15
N CYS A 150 -0.72 -6.60 14.38
CA CYS A 150 0.59 -6.62 13.76
C CYS A 150 1.71 -6.77 14.80
N LEU A 151 1.61 -6.11 15.94
CA LEU A 151 2.57 -6.23 17.03
C LEU A 151 2.47 -7.58 17.76
N LYS A 152 1.25 -8.06 18.02
CA LYS A 152 1.02 -9.34 18.71
C LYS A 152 1.53 -10.53 17.91
N ASP A 153 1.26 -10.55 16.60
CA ASP A 153 1.57 -11.66 15.71
C ASP A 153 2.73 -11.34 14.75
N ALA A 154 3.63 -10.44 15.17
CA ALA A 154 4.76 -9.96 14.36
C ALA A 154 5.65 -11.10 13.87
N SER A 155 5.84 -12.16 14.66
CA SER A 155 6.64 -13.33 14.26
C SER A 155 6.05 -14.06 13.06
N PHE A 156 4.72 -14.18 13.00
CA PHE A 156 4.02 -14.76 11.86
C PHE A 156 4.08 -13.84 10.64
N LEU A 157 3.77 -12.55 10.82
CA LEU A 157 3.73 -11.60 9.70
C LEU A 157 5.12 -11.38 9.08
N LYS A 158 6.21 -11.48 9.86
CA LYS A 158 7.59 -11.43 9.34
C LYS A 158 7.98 -12.64 8.49
N SER A 159 7.18 -13.70 8.45
CA SER A 159 7.46 -14.86 7.60
C SER A 159 7.19 -14.60 6.11
N PHE A 160 6.45 -13.53 5.80
CA PHE A 160 6.19 -13.10 4.42
C PHE A 160 7.23 -12.08 3.94
N SER A 161 7.61 -12.18 2.67
CA SER A 161 8.42 -11.16 1.99
C SER A 161 7.49 -10.12 1.36
N TRP A 162 7.10 -9.11 2.15
CA TRP A 162 6.15 -8.09 1.72
C TRP A 162 6.71 -7.19 0.62
N SER A 163 5.98 -7.04 -0.49
CA SER A 163 6.33 -6.10 -1.57
C SER A 163 5.99 -4.66 -1.19
N VAL A 164 4.87 -4.45 -0.48
CA VAL A 164 4.39 -3.13 -0.05
C VAL A 164 3.87 -3.19 1.38
N LEU A 165 4.16 -2.14 2.14
CA LEU A 165 3.51 -1.81 3.41
C LEU A 165 2.80 -0.46 3.25
N ALA A 166 1.47 -0.46 3.37
CA ALA A 166 0.66 0.74 3.47
C ALA A 166 0.21 0.93 4.93
N VAL A 167 0.35 2.14 5.43
CA VAL A 167 0.02 2.48 6.82
C VAL A 167 -0.94 3.67 6.84
N ASP A 168 -2.17 3.43 7.30
CA ASP A 168 -3.23 4.41 7.37
C ASP A 168 -3.34 5.03 8.77
N GLU A 169 -3.56 6.35 8.83
CA GLU A 169 -3.51 7.13 10.07
C GLU A 169 -2.17 6.99 10.83
N ALA A 170 -1.07 7.03 10.08
CA ALA A 170 0.31 6.87 10.58
C ALA A 170 0.75 7.92 11.60
N HIS A 171 -0.03 8.99 11.82
CA HIS A 171 0.22 9.95 12.91
C HIS A 171 0.13 9.32 14.32
N ARG A 172 -0.39 8.08 14.41
CA ARG A 172 -0.43 7.27 15.63
C ARG A 172 0.84 6.45 15.89
N LEU A 173 1.79 6.43 14.94
CA LEU A 173 3.08 5.75 15.07
C LEU A 173 4.07 6.51 15.96
#